data_AF-A0A2T4S4R3-F1
#
_entry.id   AF-A0A2T4S4R3-F1
#
_cell.length_a   1.000
_cell.length_b   1.000
_cell.length_c   1.000
_cell.angle_alpha   90.00
_cell.angle_beta   90.00
_cell.angle_gamma   90.00
#
_symmetry.space_group_name_H-M   'P 1'
#
loop_
_entity.id
_entity.type
_entity.pdbx_description
1 polymer ?
#
loop_
_entity_poly.entity_id
_entity_poly.type
_entity_poly.pdbx_seq_one_letter_code
_entity_poly.pdbx_strand_id
1 'polypeptide(L)'
;MGGTMTRPGTKVSVGTFFYNVLNGVAFAIIAGLVPHAVLGEILKALSPYSKSAGVLLQVATAIQFTVPMLVGALVAHRFKFTPLGIAVVAAASFIGSGAAQFKNGAWVITGIGDLINTMLAASIASLLILFIGERFGSLNLIILPTFV
;
A
#
# COMPACT_ATOMS: atom_id res chain seq x y z
N MET A 1 7.77 -2.92 -31.24
CA MET A 1 7.56 -2.52 -29.84
C MET A 1 6.88 -3.66 -29.10
N GLY A 2 7.65 -4.61 -28.56
CA GLY A 2 7.14 -5.76 -27.81
C GLY A 2 7.30 -5.51 -26.31
N GLY A 3 6.26 -4.97 -25.67
CA GLY A 3 6.25 -4.86 -24.21
C GLY A 3 5.92 -6.23 -23.60
N THR A 4 6.75 -6.73 -22.70
CA THR A 4 6.35 -7.58 -21.55
C THR A 4 7.58 -7.99 -20.74
N MET A 5 7.89 -7.26 -19.67
CA MET A 5 8.69 -7.78 -18.54
C MET A 5 8.16 -7.19 -17.23
N THR A 6 7.16 -7.86 -16.65
CA THR A 6 6.73 -7.66 -15.26
C THR A 6 6.30 -9.01 -14.69
N ARG A 7 7.24 -9.95 -14.57
CA ARG A 7 7.04 -11.18 -13.79
C ARG A 7 8.05 -11.22 -12.64
N PRO A 8 7.71 -11.76 -11.47
CA PRO A 8 8.66 -12.02 -10.40
C PRO A 8 9.92 -12.74 -10.94
N GLY A 9 11.10 -12.19 -10.67
CA GLY A 9 12.38 -12.72 -11.18
C GLY A 9 12.68 -12.44 -12.66
N THR A 10 12.07 -11.42 -13.28
CA THR A 10 12.52 -10.84 -14.57
C THR A 10 13.27 -9.52 -14.36
N LYS A 11 14.22 -9.22 -15.25
CA LYS A 11 14.96 -7.95 -15.21
C LYS A 11 14.03 -6.80 -15.55
N VAL A 12 13.75 -5.93 -14.58
CA VAL A 12 13.01 -4.68 -14.79
C VAL A 12 14.02 -3.56 -14.98
N SER A 13 13.81 -2.71 -16.00
CA SER A 13 14.66 -1.52 -16.18
C SER A 13 14.41 -0.51 -15.05
N VAL A 14 15.41 0.32 -14.72
CA VAL A 14 15.28 1.36 -13.70
C VAL A 14 14.09 2.29 -13.99
N GLY A 15 13.92 2.71 -15.25
CA GLY A 15 12.79 3.54 -15.66
C GLY A 15 11.43 2.86 -15.48
N THR A 16 11.33 1.58 -15.85
CA THR A 16 10.09 0.79 -15.65
C THR A 16 9.79 0.58 -14.17
N PHE A 17 10.82 0.41 -13.33
CA PHE A 17 10.66 0.26 -11.89
C PHE A 17 10.01 1.50 -11.28
N PHE A 18 10.61 2.68 -11.48
CA PHE A 18 10.05 3.93 -10.97
C PHE A 18 8.69 4.24 -11.58
N TYR A 19 8.49 3.98 -12.86
CA TYR A 19 7.18 4.11 -13.50
C TYR A 19 6.13 3.25 -12.78
N ASN A 20 6.43 1.99 -12.45
CA ASN A 20 5.48 1.11 -11.77
C ASN A 20 5.18 1.57 -10.34
N VAL A 21 6.21 1.98 -9.58
CA VAL A 21 6.05 2.52 -8.22
C VAL A 21 5.19 3.78 -8.25
N LEU A 22 5.55 4.77 -9.07
CA LEU A 22 4.85 6.05 -9.14
C LEU A 22 3.40 5.87 -9.59
N ASN A 23 3.13 5.01 -10.58
CA ASN A 23 1.75 4.72 -10.98
C ASN A 23 0.95 4.01 -9.89
N GLY A 24 1.55 3.02 -9.21
CA GLY A 24 0.90 2.32 -8.10
C GLY A 24 0.51 3.29 -6.97
N VAL A 25 1.44 4.17 -6.59
CA VAL A 25 1.19 5.23 -5.60
C VAL A 25 0.07 6.16 -6.07
N ALA A 26 0.10 6.62 -7.32
CA ALA A 26 -0.94 7.53 -7.84
C ALA A 26 -2.35 6.92 -7.74
N PHE A 27 -2.52 5.65 -8.14
CA PHE A 27 -3.81 4.97 -7.99
C PHE A 27 -4.24 4.82 -6.52
N ALA A 28 -3.30 4.54 -5.61
CA ALA A 28 -3.60 4.41 -4.19
C ALA A 28 -4.04 5.74 -3.55
N ILE A 29 -3.41 6.85 -3.93
CA ILE A 29 -3.80 8.19 -3.47
C ILE A 29 -5.20 8.55 -3.97
N ILE A 30 -5.50 8.25 -5.24
CA ILE A 30 -6.83 8.45 -5.81
C ILE A 30 -7.87 7.62 -5.06
N ALA A 31 -7.59 6.35 -4.75
CA ALA A 31 -8.53 5.48 -4.07
C ALA A 31 -8.71 5.83 -2.58
N GLY A 32 -7.63 6.14 -1.88
CA GLY A 32 -7.61 6.24 -0.42
C GLY A 32 -7.72 7.65 0.17
N LEU A 33 -7.35 8.69 -0.58
CA LEU A 33 -7.34 10.07 -0.08
C LEU A 33 -8.38 10.97 -0.76
N VAL A 34 -8.54 10.86 -2.09
CA VAL A 34 -9.43 11.77 -2.83
C VAL A 34 -10.88 11.74 -2.35
N PRO A 35 -11.50 10.57 -2.08
CA PRO A 35 -12.89 10.55 -1.60
C PRO A 35 -13.07 11.31 -0.28
N HIS A 36 -12.11 11.17 0.66
CA HIS A 36 -12.14 11.90 1.91
C HIS A 36 -11.88 13.39 1.71
N ALA A 37 -10.94 13.77 0.83
CA ALA A 37 -10.64 15.18 0.56
C ALA A 37 -11.83 15.93 -0.07
N VAL A 38 -12.60 15.27 -0.92
CA VAL A 38 -13.76 15.89 -1.59
C VAL A 38 -15.01 15.88 -0.70
N LEU A 39 -15.32 14.75 -0.07
CA LEU A 39 -16.57 14.58 0.69
C LEU A 39 -16.42 14.91 2.18
N GLY A 40 -15.22 14.85 2.74
CA GLY A 40 -14.96 14.98 4.16
C GLY A 40 -15.43 16.31 4.73
N GLU A 41 -15.08 17.42 4.08
CA GLU A 41 -15.50 18.75 4.56
C GLU A 41 -17.02 18.97 4.44
N ILE A 42 -17.65 18.43 3.39
CA ILE A 42 -19.11 18.47 3.24
C ILE A 42 -19.79 17.66 4.34
N LEU A 43 -19.34 16.43 4.58
CA LEU A 43 -19.88 15.54 5.61
C LEU A 43 -19.64 16.09 7.02
N LYS A 44 -18.50 16.75 7.24
CA LYS A 44 -18.19 17.44 8.50
C LYS A 44 -19.14 18.61 8.75
N ALA A 45 -19.41 19.43 7.75
CA ALA A 45 -20.39 20.52 7.84
C ALA A 45 -21.81 19.99 8.10
N LEU A 46 -22.17 18.83 7.56
CA LEU A 46 -23.48 18.19 7.73
C LEU A 46 -23.61 17.37 9.02
N SER A 47 -22.49 17.00 9.66
CA SER A 47 -22.48 16.13 10.84
C SER A 47 -23.29 16.63 12.05
N PRO A 48 -23.42 17.95 12.33
CA PRO A 48 -24.28 18.43 13.41
C PRO A 48 -25.78 18.22 13.13
N TYR A 49 -26.16 18.12 11.84
CA TYR A 49 -27.55 18.04 11.39
C TYR A 49 -28.00 16.62 11.07
N SER A 50 -27.06 15.69 10.83
CA SER A 50 -27.37 14.31 10.47
C SER A 50 -26.36 13.32 11.05
N LYS A 51 -26.86 12.38 11.85
CA LYS A 51 -26.07 11.26 12.38
C LYS A 51 -25.42 10.43 11.27
N SER A 52 -26.12 10.25 10.14
CA SER A 52 -25.61 9.51 8.99
C SER A 52 -24.39 10.20 8.35
N ALA A 53 -24.38 11.53 8.29
CA ALA A 53 -23.22 12.28 7.80
C ALA A 53 -22.00 12.11 8.71
N GLY A 54 -22.20 12.09 10.03
CA GLY A 54 -21.15 11.79 11.01
C GLY A 54 -20.55 10.38 10.84
N VAL A 55 -21.40 9.37 10.60
CA VAL A 55 -20.93 7.99 10.34
C VAL A 55 -20.13 7.93 9.03
N LEU A 56 -20.64 8.54 7.95
CA LEU A 56 -19.93 8.58 6.67
C LEU A 56 -18.57 9.29 6.77
N LEU A 57 -18.48 10.36 7.56
CA LEU A 57 -17.21 11.05 7.82
C LEU A 57 -16.21 10.13 8.53
N GLN A 58 -16.65 9.37 9.53
CA GLN A 58 -15.81 8.41 10.24
C GLN A 58 -15.32 7.30 9.30
N VAL A 59 -16.19 6.77 8.44
CA VAL A 59 -15.82 5.77 7.44
C VAL A 59 -14.78 6.33 6.46
N ALA A 60 -15.02 7.52 5.92
CA ALA A 60 -14.06 8.19 5.02
C ALA A 60 -12.72 8.43 5.71
N THR A 61 -12.73 8.76 7.01
CA THR A 61 -11.51 8.95 7.81
C THR A 61 -10.77 7.63 8.00
N ALA A 62 -11.49 6.55 8.33
CA ALA A 62 -10.91 5.23 8.58
C ALA A 62 -10.24 4.62 7.35
N ILE A 63 -10.79 4.86 6.15
CA ILE A 63 -10.17 4.43 4.88
C ILE A 63 -8.75 4.97 4.75
N GLN A 64 -8.49 6.21 5.21
CA GLN A 64 -7.16 6.82 5.08
C GLN A 64 -6.08 6.06 5.84
N PHE A 65 -6.41 5.42 6.97
CA PHE A 65 -5.45 4.60 7.71
C PHE A 65 -4.94 3.41 6.90
N THR A 66 -5.65 3.01 5.85
CA THR A 66 -5.25 1.90 4.96
C THR A 66 -4.45 2.36 3.75
N VAL A 67 -4.24 3.68 3.56
CA VAL A 67 -3.53 4.22 2.39
C VAL A 67 -2.15 3.59 2.19
N PRO A 68 -1.31 3.39 3.23
CA PRO A 68 -0.03 2.71 3.04
C PRO A 68 -0.14 1.30 2.50
N MET A 69 -1.16 0.57 2.95
CA MET A 69 -1.44 -0.78 2.50
C MET A 69 -1.92 -0.78 1.04
N LEU A 70 -2.79 0.18 0.67
CA LEU A 70 -3.24 0.37 -0.71
C LEU A 70 -2.09 0.72 -1.65
N VAL A 71 -1.16 1.57 -1.20
CA VAL A 71 0.07 1.90 -1.96
C VAL A 71 0.87 0.63 -2.22
N GLY A 72 1.21 -0.14 -1.18
CA GLY A 72 1.97 -1.37 -1.35
C GLY A 72 1.28 -2.37 -2.28
N ALA A 73 -0.03 -2.57 -2.11
CA ALA A 73 -0.81 -3.49 -2.94
C ALA A 73 -0.83 -3.09 -4.41
N LEU A 74 -1.08 -1.80 -4.72
CA LEU A 74 -1.19 -1.32 -6.10
C LEU A 74 0.16 -1.19 -6.79
N VAL A 75 1.22 -0.89 -6.04
CA VAL A 75 2.60 -0.97 -6.54
C VAL A 75 2.93 -2.42 -6.92
N ALA A 76 2.72 -3.39 -6.02
CA ALA A 76 2.95 -4.81 -6.29
C ALA A 76 2.10 -5.34 -7.47
N HIS A 77 0.86 -4.89 -7.57
CA HIS A 77 -0.01 -5.19 -8.70
C HIS A 77 0.57 -4.70 -10.03
N ARG A 78 1.23 -3.53 -10.04
CA ARG A 78 1.88 -3.00 -11.24
C ARG A 78 3.07 -3.85 -11.70
N PHE A 79 3.74 -4.52 -10.76
CA PHE A 79 4.75 -5.54 -11.05
C PHE A 79 4.18 -6.94 -11.32
N LYS A 80 2.86 -7.12 -11.26
CA LYS A 80 2.14 -8.38 -11.45
C LYS A 80 2.64 -9.51 -10.54
N PHE A 81 2.90 -9.19 -9.28
CA PHE A 81 3.18 -10.21 -8.26
C PHE A 81 1.97 -11.11 -8.02
N THR A 82 2.21 -12.29 -7.44
CA THR A 82 1.11 -13.16 -7.02
C THR A 82 0.25 -12.50 -5.93
N PRO A 83 -0.98 -13.00 -5.66
CA PRO A 83 -1.79 -12.51 -4.54
C PRO A 83 -1.03 -12.48 -3.20
N LEU A 84 -0.16 -13.47 -2.97
CA LEU A 84 0.70 -13.50 -1.79
C LEU A 84 1.72 -12.35 -1.80
N GLY A 85 2.46 -12.17 -2.91
CA GLY A 85 3.42 -11.08 -3.03
C GLY A 85 2.77 -9.69 -2.89
N ILE A 86 1.55 -9.51 -3.41
CA ILE A 86 0.76 -8.29 -3.21
C ILE A 86 0.45 -8.07 -1.73
N ALA A 87 -0.03 -9.10 -1.02
CA ALA A 87 -0.35 -9.00 0.40
C ALA A 87 0.90 -8.68 1.24
N VAL A 88 2.05 -9.27 0.90
CA VAL A 88 3.33 -9.06 1.58
C VAL A 88 3.81 -7.62 1.39
N VAL A 89 3.85 -7.09 0.16
CA VAL A 89 4.27 -5.69 -0.08
C VAL A 89 3.29 -4.71 0.58
N ALA A 90 1.99 -5.02 0.59
CA ALA A 90 0.99 -4.21 1.27
C ALA A 90 1.23 -4.14 2.79
N ALA A 91 1.52 -5.28 3.43
CA ALA A 91 1.86 -5.35 4.84
C ALA A 91 3.18 -4.62 5.16
N ALA A 92 4.23 -4.86 4.37
CA ALA A 92 5.52 -4.20 4.51
C ALA A 92 5.41 -2.68 4.37
N SER A 93 4.59 -2.21 3.42
CA SER A 93 4.34 -0.77 3.21
C SER A 93 3.58 -0.16 4.38
N PHE A 94 2.61 -0.89 4.96
CA PHE A 94 1.87 -0.45 6.14
C PHE A 94 2.77 -0.30 7.37
N ILE A 95 3.59 -1.29 7.67
CA ILE A 95 4.53 -1.24 8.80
C ILE A 95 5.63 -0.21 8.54
N GLY A 96 6.24 -0.25 7.35
CA GLY A 96 7.34 0.63 6.95
C GLY A 96 6.96 2.11 6.82
N SER A 97 5.67 2.42 6.61
CA SER A 97 5.18 3.81 6.63
C SER A 97 5.23 4.47 8.01
N GLY A 98 5.34 3.67 9.08
CA GLY A 98 5.16 4.13 10.45
C GLY A 98 3.71 4.33 10.88
N ALA A 99 2.73 3.87 10.07
CA ALA A 99 1.31 3.87 10.43
C ALA A 99 1.01 2.92 11.60
N ALA A 100 1.73 1.80 11.71
CA ALA A 100 1.72 0.91 12.86
C ALA A 100 3.01 1.07 13.65
N GLN A 101 2.89 1.35 14.96
CA GLN A 101 4.03 1.52 15.86
C GLN A 101 3.86 0.63 17.08
N PHE A 102 4.96 0.03 17.53
CA PHE A 102 4.99 -0.71 18.78
C PHE A 102 5.21 0.26 19.94
N LYS A 103 4.18 0.46 20.77
CA LYS A 103 4.21 1.36 21.92
C LYS A 103 3.63 0.65 23.15
N ASN A 104 4.31 0.77 24.28
CA ASN A 104 3.85 0.23 25.58
C ASN A 104 3.45 -1.26 25.54
N GLY A 105 4.21 -2.08 24.79
CA GLY A 105 3.95 -3.52 24.67
C GLY A 105 2.82 -3.90 23.70
N ALA A 106 2.23 -2.94 22.97
CA ALA A 106 1.17 -3.18 22.01
C ALA A 106 1.46 -2.54 20.64
N TRP A 107 0.97 -3.17 19.58
CA TRP A 107 0.92 -2.55 18.26
C TRP A 107 -0.27 -1.59 18.20
N VAL A 108 0.01 -0.33 17.87
CA VAL A 108 -1.01 0.72 17.77
C VAL A 108 -0.96 1.34 16.39
N ILE A 109 -2.13 1.55 15.79
CA ILE A 109 -2.27 2.33 14.57
C ILE A 109 -2.21 3.81 14.98
N THR A 110 -1.14 4.49 14.62
CA THR A 110 -0.88 5.88 15.03
C THR A 110 -1.32 6.90 13.99
N GLY A 111 -1.82 6.46 12.84
CA GLY A 111 -2.37 7.31 11.79
C GLY A 111 -2.18 6.73 10.40
N ILE A 112 -2.10 7.61 9.41
CA ILE A 112 -1.95 7.27 7.98
C ILE A 112 -0.50 6.86 7.64
N GLY A 113 0.45 7.10 8.54
CA GLY A 113 1.88 6.96 8.23
C GLY A 113 2.39 8.10 7.33
N ASP A 114 3.70 8.08 7.05
CA ASP A 114 4.32 9.02 6.13
C ASP A 114 4.31 8.47 4.70
N LEU A 115 3.88 9.27 3.73
CA LEU A 115 3.73 8.83 2.35
C LEU A 115 5.08 8.56 1.67
N ILE A 116 6.13 9.32 2.01
CA ILE A 116 7.48 9.10 1.48
C ILE A 116 8.01 7.78 2.04
N ASN A 117 7.86 7.54 3.34
CA ASN A 117 8.25 6.26 3.96
C ASN A 117 7.46 5.10 3.36
N THR A 118 6.17 5.28 3.10
CA THR A 118 5.33 4.29 2.41
C THR A 118 5.89 3.96 1.03
N MET A 119 6.20 4.97 0.21
CA MET A 119 6.74 4.79 -1.13
C MET A 119 8.08 4.07 -1.10
N LEU A 120 8.95 4.43 -0.15
CA LEU A 120 10.24 3.78 0.07
C LEU A 120 10.07 2.32 0.50
N ALA A 121 9.19 2.04 1.47
CA ALA A 121 8.89 0.70 1.93
C ALA A 121 8.33 -0.18 0.81
N ALA A 122 7.36 0.32 0.05
CA ALA A 122 6.80 -0.37 -1.12
C ALA A 122 7.85 -0.66 -2.19
N SER A 123 8.77 0.29 -2.42
CA SER A 123 9.86 0.15 -3.38
C SER A 123 10.86 -0.92 -2.93
N ILE A 124 11.30 -0.88 -1.68
CA ILE A 124 12.23 -1.86 -1.11
C ILE A 124 11.61 -3.25 -1.13
N ALA A 125 10.37 -3.40 -0.64
CA ALA A 125 9.66 -4.67 -0.64
C ALA A 125 9.49 -5.24 -2.06
N SER A 126 9.14 -4.38 -3.03
CA SER A 126 9.04 -4.80 -4.43
C SER A 126 10.38 -5.21 -5.03
N LEU A 127 11.48 -4.53 -4.69
CA LEU A 127 12.83 -4.92 -5.10
C LEU A 127 13.21 -6.29 -4.52
N LEU A 128 12.91 -6.53 -3.25
CA LEU A 128 13.18 -7.81 -2.59
C LEU A 128 12.42 -8.95 -3.29
N ILE A 129 11.13 -8.79 -3.60
CA ILE A 129 10.37 -9.81 -4.36
C ILE A 129 10.93 -9.99 -5.78
N LEU A 130 11.36 -8.93 -6.45
CA LEU A 130 11.99 -9.06 -7.78
C LEU A 130 13.33 -9.83 -7.72
N PHE A 131 14.09 -9.66 -6.64
CA PHE A 131 15.39 -10.30 -6.43
C PHE A 131 15.27 -11.76 -5.98
N ILE A 132 14.48 -12.00 -4.94
CA ILE A 132 14.23 -13.33 -4.34
C ILE A 132 13.39 -14.19 -5.31
N GLY A 133 12.43 -13.55 -6.00
CA GLY A 133 11.43 -14.22 -6.81
C GLY A 133 10.41 -15.00 -5.98
N GLU A 134 9.36 -15.47 -6.64
CA GLU A 134 8.31 -16.29 -6.00
C GLU A 134 8.52 -17.77 -6.36
N ARG A 135 9.75 -18.27 -6.24
CA ARG A 135 10.17 -19.56 -6.84
C ARG A 135 10.18 -20.74 -5.86
N PHE A 136 9.85 -20.54 -4.59
CA PHE A 136 9.98 -21.59 -3.57
C PHE A 136 8.73 -22.48 -3.42
N GLY A 137 7.80 -22.44 -4.37
CA GLY A 137 6.58 -23.24 -4.31
C GLY A 137 5.75 -22.94 -3.06
N SER A 138 5.43 -23.95 -2.26
CA SER A 138 4.69 -23.80 -1.00
C SER A 138 5.46 -23.03 0.07
N LEU A 139 6.80 -23.01 0.03
CA LEU A 139 7.61 -22.28 1.01
C LEU A 139 7.50 -20.76 0.85
N ASN A 140 7.02 -20.25 -0.30
CA ASN A 140 6.73 -18.82 -0.48
C ASN A 140 5.82 -18.28 0.63
N LEU A 141 4.90 -19.10 1.15
CA LEU A 141 3.98 -18.76 2.24
C LEU A 141 4.69 -18.36 3.53
N ILE A 142 5.90 -18.86 3.76
CA ILE A 142 6.68 -18.61 4.96
C ILE A 142 7.79 -17.61 4.65
N ILE A 143 8.48 -17.81 3.53
CA ILE A 143 9.66 -17.02 3.17
C ILE A 143 9.27 -15.58 2.84
N LEU A 144 8.27 -15.36 1.97
CA LEU A 144 7.98 -13.99 1.51
C LEU A 144 7.57 -13.06 2.65
N PRO A 145 6.60 -13.40 3.53
CA PRO A 145 6.22 -12.49 4.62
C PRO A 145 7.29 -12.29 5.69
N THR A 146 8.27 -13.19 5.79
CA THR A 146 9.32 -13.12 6.82
C THR A 146 10.51 -12.26 6.39
N PHE A 147 10.85 -12.28 5.10
CA PHE A 147 12.05 -11.63 4.58
C PHE A 147 11.78 -10.30 3.84
N VAL A 148 10.52 -10.04 3.48
CA VAL A 148 10.09 -8.83 2.74
C VAL A 148 9.26 -7.94 3.66
#